data_AF-A0A7S2YZE4-F1
#
_entry.id   AF-A0A7S2YZE4-F1
#
_cell.length_a   1.000
_cell.length_b   1.000
_cell.length_c   1.000
_cell.angle_alpha   90.00
_cell.angle_beta   90.00
_cell.angle_gamma   90.00
#
_symmetry.space_group_name_H-M   'P 1'
#
loop_
_entity.id
_entity.type
_entity.pdbx_description
1 polymer ?
#
loop_
_entity_poly.entity_id
_entity_poly.type
_entity_poly.pdbx_seq_one_letter_code
_entity_poly.pdbx_strand_id
1 'polypeptide(L)'
;FDWLGTSFMANHLPSSSRVTRLAALDGQDLIIPCGLGIGCWSFGDDKHVWGWKSYDKSLTLESISAAFYAAVEGGVRFFDTAETYGGGLSEQIVGKLVGNHPLSDELMVATKFQPGKWRGS
;
A
#
# COMPACT_ATOMS: atom_id res chain seq x y z
N PHE A 1 -25.66 -12.40 18.26
CA PHE A 1 -24.45 -11.60 18.05
C PHE A 1 -23.65 -12.29 16.97
N ASP A 2 -24.08 -12.13 15.72
CA ASP A 2 -23.34 -12.61 14.54
C ASP A 2 -22.60 -11.42 13.95
N TRP A 3 -21.29 -11.57 13.85
CA TRP A 3 -20.36 -10.57 13.36
C TRP A 3 -20.49 -10.44 11.83
N LEU A 4 -20.83 -9.24 11.38
CA LEU A 4 -21.07 -8.83 9.98
C LEU A 4 -19.81 -8.84 9.07
N GLY A 5 -18.74 -9.56 9.43
CA GLY A 5 -17.44 -9.42 8.76
C GLY A 5 -17.30 -10.15 7.43
N THR A 6 -18.13 -11.16 7.13
CA THR A 6 -18.03 -11.91 5.87
C THR A 6 -18.95 -11.39 4.77
N SER A 7 -20.12 -10.84 5.10
CA SER A 7 -21.09 -10.39 4.08
C SER A 7 -20.77 -9.01 3.49
N PHE A 8 -20.09 -8.12 4.22
CA PHE A 8 -19.76 -6.78 3.73
C PHE A 8 -18.65 -6.83 2.66
N MET A 9 -17.65 -7.70 2.87
CA MET A 9 -16.56 -7.97 1.93
C MET A 9 -17.02 -8.66 0.64
N ALA A 10 -18.10 -9.46 0.70
CA ALA A 10 -18.56 -10.26 -0.43
C ALA A 10 -19.23 -9.46 -1.56
N ASN A 11 -19.80 -8.28 -1.27
CA ASN A 11 -20.67 -7.57 -2.23
C ASN A 11 -19.95 -6.50 -3.08
N HIS A 12 -18.65 -6.25 -2.86
CA HIS A 12 -17.91 -5.19 -3.57
C HIS A 12 -16.64 -5.68 -4.26
N LEU A 13 -16.34 -6.98 -4.23
CA LEU A 13 -15.20 -7.54 -4.95
C LEU A 13 -15.65 -8.04 -6.33
N PRO A 14 -14.94 -7.70 -7.42
CA PRO A 14 -15.25 -8.22 -8.73
C PRO A 14 -15.25 -9.75 -8.70
N SER A 15 -16.24 -10.36 -9.36
CA SER A 15 -16.59 -11.80 -9.37
C SER A 15 -15.44 -12.79 -9.75
N SER A 16 -14.21 -12.32 -9.95
CA SER A 16 -13.04 -13.08 -10.40
C SER A 16 -11.78 -12.89 -9.55
N SER A 17 -11.82 -12.19 -8.40
CA SER A 17 -10.59 -11.98 -7.63
C SER A 17 -10.17 -13.22 -6.84
N ARG A 18 -9.00 -13.78 -7.17
CA ARG A 18 -8.34 -14.76 -6.28
C ARG A 18 -7.95 -14.04 -5.00
N VAL A 19 -8.52 -14.46 -3.88
CA VAL A 19 -8.06 -14.06 -2.55
C VAL A 19 -6.64 -14.60 -2.36
N THR A 20 -5.71 -13.74 -1.97
CA THR A 20 -4.35 -14.17 -1.60
C THR A 20 -4.24 -14.21 -0.08
N ARG A 21 -3.68 -15.30 0.44
CA ARG A 21 -3.40 -15.48 1.86
C ARG A 21 -1.89 -15.39 2.08
N LEU A 22 -1.45 -14.44 2.90
CA LEU A 22 -0.07 -14.35 3.34
C LEU A 22 0.05 -15.01 4.71
N ALA A 23 0.84 -16.08 4.78
CA ALA A 23 1.06 -16.79 6.03
C ALA A 23 1.87 -15.93 7.01
N ALA A 24 1.31 -15.66 8.19
CA ALA A 24 2.00 -14.93 9.23
C ALA A 24 2.65 -15.89 10.23
N LEU A 25 3.78 -15.49 10.82
CA LEU A 25 4.55 -16.34 11.74
C LEU A 25 3.84 -16.57 13.09
N ASP A 26 2.91 -15.69 13.45
CA ASP A 26 2.05 -15.80 14.63
C ASP A 26 0.77 -16.62 14.37
N GLY A 27 0.61 -17.16 13.16
CA GLY A 27 -0.56 -17.92 12.75
C GLY A 27 -1.78 -17.05 12.39
N GLN A 28 -1.65 -15.72 12.40
CA GLN A 28 -2.69 -14.80 11.97
C GLN A 28 -2.47 -14.37 10.51
N ASP A 29 -2.82 -15.27 9.60
CA ASP A 29 -2.66 -15.01 8.16
C ASP A 29 -3.34 -13.71 7.73
N LEU A 30 -2.64 -12.92 6.91
CA LEU A 30 -3.22 -11.74 6.29
C LEU A 30 -3.99 -12.15 5.03
N ILE A 31 -5.20 -11.63 4.88
CA ILE A 31 -6.06 -11.88 3.74
C ILE A 31 -6.04 -10.66 2.82
N ILE A 32 -5.59 -10.83 1.58
CA ILE A 32 -5.62 -9.83 0.52
C ILE A 32 -6.81 -10.14 -0.38
N PRO A 33 -7.93 -9.39 -0.27
CA PRO A 33 -9.20 -9.78 -0.87
C PRO A 33 -9.15 -9.84 -2.40
N CYS A 34 -8.42 -8.90 -3.04
CA CYS A 34 -8.31 -8.84 -4.49
C CYS A 34 -7.08 -9.59 -5.05
N GLY A 35 -6.24 -10.16 -4.19
CA GLY A 35 -4.99 -10.82 -4.57
C GLY A 35 -3.89 -9.92 -5.14
N LEU A 36 -4.08 -8.59 -5.06
CA LEU A 36 -3.15 -7.57 -5.54
C LEU A 36 -2.66 -6.69 -4.40
N GLY A 37 -1.38 -6.34 -4.45
CA GLY A 37 -0.75 -5.33 -3.60
C GLY A 37 -0.05 -4.27 -4.44
N ILE A 38 0.09 -3.06 -3.91
CA ILE A 38 0.75 -1.93 -4.59
C ILE A 38 2.09 -1.61 -3.93
N GLY A 39 3.16 -1.70 -4.72
CA GLY A 39 4.47 -1.18 -4.34
C GLY A 39 4.53 0.34 -4.51
N CYS A 40 4.77 1.06 -3.42
CA CYS A 40 4.70 2.53 -3.35
C CYS A 40 6.07 3.19 -3.52
N TRP A 41 7.07 2.50 -4.08
CA TRP A 41 8.39 3.11 -4.31
C TRP A 41 8.31 4.37 -5.16
N SER A 42 7.52 4.34 -6.23
CA SER A 42 7.28 5.49 -7.12
C SER A 42 6.64 6.70 -6.42
N PHE A 43 6.01 6.51 -5.25
CA PHE A 43 5.40 7.62 -4.50
C PHE A 43 6.46 8.47 -3.82
N GLY A 44 7.61 7.89 -3.47
CA GLY A 44 8.71 8.60 -2.83
C GLY A 44 9.77 9.13 -3.79
N ASP A 45 9.77 8.77 -5.07
CA ASP A 45 10.90 9.06 -5.96
C ASP A 45 11.22 10.57 -6.04
N ASP A 46 12.43 10.93 -5.61
CA ASP A 46 12.94 12.29 -5.55
C ASP A 46 13.87 12.63 -6.73
N LYS A 47 13.62 12.00 -7.89
CA LYS A 47 14.23 12.27 -9.21
C LYS A 47 15.57 11.58 -9.47
N HIS A 48 16.05 10.68 -8.61
CA HIS A 48 17.41 10.14 -8.71
C HIS A 48 17.53 8.62 -8.90
N VAL A 49 16.53 7.81 -8.53
CA VAL A 49 16.72 6.34 -8.51
C VAL A 49 16.11 5.63 -9.72
N TRP A 50 15.00 6.14 -10.29
CA TRP A 50 14.35 5.55 -11.48
C TRP A 50 14.42 6.42 -12.75
N GLY A 51 15.24 7.47 -12.76
CA GLY A 51 15.55 8.20 -14.00
C GLY A 51 14.36 8.98 -14.57
N TRP A 52 14.00 10.07 -13.89
CA TRP A 52 12.98 11.06 -14.24
C TRP A 52 13.06 11.68 -15.67
N LYS A 53 14.10 11.39 -16.46
CA LYS A 53 14.20 11.99 -17.80
C LYS A 53 13.21 11.44 -18.83
N SER A 54 12.47 10.35 -18.56
CA SER A 54 11.67 9.73 -19.62
C SER A 54 10.27 9.19 -19.32
N TYR A 55 9.82 8.94 -18.08
CA TYR A 55 8.59 8.13 -17.88
C TYR A 55 7.29 8.88 -17.54
N ASP A 56 7.26 9.92 -16.70
CA ASP A 56 6.09 10.80 -16.60
C ASP A 56 6.43 12.05 -15.77
N LYS A 57 6.28 13.24 -16.36
CA LYS A 57 6.55 14.51 -15.66
C LYS A 57 5.37 15.01 -14.81
N SER A 58 4.23 14.32 -14.87
CA SER A 58 2.97 14.74 -14.25
C SER A 58 2.70 14.09 -12.88
N LEU A 59 3.61 13.26 -12.37
CA LEU A 59 3.51 12.69 -11.03
C LEU A 59 3.54 13.81 -9.99
N THR A 60 2.38 14.07 -9.42
CA THR A 60 2.12 15.04 -8.35
C THR A 60 1.52 14.32 -7.16
N LEU A 61 1.48 14.98 -5.99
CA LEU A 61 0.75 14.43 -4.85
C LEU A 61 -0.72 14.16 -5.20
N GLU A 62 -1.32 14.98 -6.06
CA GLU A 62 -2.69 14.81 -6.54
C GLU A 62 -2.84 13.54 -7.37
N SER A 63 -1.98 13.30 -8.36
CA SER A 63 -2.04 12.08 -9.18
C SER A 63 -1.76 10.82 -8.36
N ILE A 64 -0.83 10.89 -7.40
CA ILE A 64 -0.54 9.79 -6.48
C ILE A 64 -1.77 9.48 -5.60
N SER A 65 -2.39 10.53 -5.06
CA SER A 65 -3.61 10.40 -4.24
C SER A 65 -4.74 9.78 -5.06
N ALA A 66 -4.96 10.27 -6.28
CA ALA A 66 -5.99 9.73 -7.19
C ALA A 66 -5.76 8.25 -7.50
N ALA A 67 -4.51 7.85 -7.79
CA ALA A 67 -4.17 6.46 -8.03
C ALA A 67 -4.39 5.58 -6.78
N PHE A 68 -4.05 6.08 -5.60
CA PHE A 68 -4.31 5.39 -4.33
C PHE A 68 -5.81 5.19 -4.09
N TYR A 69 -6.62 6.23 -4.22
CA TYR A 69 -8.06 6.14 -4.00
C TYR A 69 -8.72 5.18 -5.01
N ALA A 70 -8.37 5.30 -6.30
CA ALA A 70 -8.86 4.38 -7.34
C ALA A 70 -8.48 2.91 -7.05
N ALA A 71 -7.28 2.67 -6.52
CA ALA A 71 -6.87 1.33 -6.12
C ALA A 71 -7.70 0.78 -4.95
N VAL A 72 -7.95 1.60 -3.93
CA VAL A 72 -8.78 1.19 -2.78
C VAL A 72 -10.23 0.94 -3.20
N GLU A 73 -10.79 1.80 -4.06
CA GLU A 73 -12.10 1.58 -4.69
C GLU A 73 -12.14 0.28 -5.51
N GLY A 74 -11.04 -0.04 -6.20
CA GLY A 74 -10.86 -1.29 -6.93
C GLY A 74 -10.65 -2.55 -6.06
N GLY A 75 -10.70 -2.42 -4.73
CA GLY A 75 -10.59 -3.54 -3.80
C GLY A 75 -9.17 -3.82 -3.29
N VAL A 76 -8.17 -3.01 -3.66
CA VAL A 76 -6.81 -3.14 -3.12
C VAL A 76 -6.81 -2.78 -1.63
N ARG A 77 -6.16 -3.61 -0.83
CA ARG A 77 -6.01 -3.41 0.62
C ARG A 77 -4.57 -3.49 1.11
N PHE A 78 -3.61 -3.87 0.27
CA PHE A 78 -2.23 -4.07 0.68
C PHE A 78 -1.28 -3.10 -0.04
N PHE A 79 -0.53 -2.32 0.75
CA PHE A 79 0.42 -1.33 0.27
C PHE A 79 1.81 -1.59 0.86
N ASP A 80 2.82 -1.55 -0.01
CA ASP A 80 4.22 -1.81 0.34
C ASP A 80 5.04 -0.52 0.20
N THR A 81 5.84 -0.19 1.22
CA THR A 81 6.75 0.96 1.24
C THR A 81 8.10 0.58 1.88
N ALA A 82 9.01 1.55 2.02
CA ALA A 82 10.30 1.40 2.70
C ALA A 82 10.92 2.76 3.05
N GLU A 83 11.75 2.79 4.10
CA GLU A 83 12.55 3.95 4.51
C GLU A 83 13.43 4.50 3.36
N THR A 84 13.88 3.62 2.47
CA THR A 84 14.75 3.98 1.36
C THR A 84 14.01 4.57 0.16
N TYR A 85 12.69 4.41 0.09
CA TYR A 85 11.89 4.88 -1.03
C TYR A 85 11.75 6.40 -0.94
N GLY A 86 12.60 7.11 -1.68
CA GLY A 86 12.62 8.58 -1.62
C GLY A 86 13.21 9.14 -0.35
N GLY A 87 14.09 8.40 0.34
CA GLY A 87 14.60 8.79 1.66
C GLY A 87 13.49 8.96 2.72
N GLY A 88 12.41 8.18 2.63
CA GLY A 88 11.28 8.18 3.57
C GLY A 88 10.04 8.94 3.07
N LEU A 89 10.13 9.64 1.94
CA LEU A 89 8.98 10.37 1.37
C LEU A 89 7.81 9.43 1.02
N SER A 90 8.09 8.21 0.53
CA SER A 90 7.04 7.21 0.27
C SER A 90 6.26 6.87 1.53
N GLU A 91 6.95 6.63 2.66
CA GLU A 91 6.30 6.31 3.94
C GLU A 91 5.41 7.45 4.43
N GLN A 92 5.88 8.70 4.29
CA GLN A 92 5.09 9.87 4.66
C GLN A 92 3.81 10.00 3.84
N ILE A 93 3.90 9.79 2.51
CA ILE A 93 2.75 9.88 1.61
C ILE A 93 1.77 8.75 1.87
N VAL A 94 2.25 7.50 1.93
CA VAL A 94 1.40 6.33 2.20
C VAL A 94 0.72 6.45 3.56
N GLY A 95 1.46 6.82 4.61
CA GLY A 95 0.90 7.02 5.95
C GLY A 95 -0.19 8.09 5.98
N LYS A 96 0.01 9.21 5.27
CA LYS A 96 -1.00 10.26 5.16
C LYS A 96 -2.24 9.81 4.40
N LEU A 97 -2.08 9.08 3.30
CA LEU A 97 -3.21 8.62 2.48
C LEU A 97 -4.03 7.56 3.21
N VAL A 98 -3.37 6.59 3.84
CA VAL A 98 -4.01 5.55 4.64
C VAL A 98 -4.74 6.14 5.85
N GLY A 99 -4.08 7.01 6.62
CA GLY A 99 -4.66 7.62 7.82
C GLY A 99 -5.85 8.54 7.56
N ASN A 100 -5.98 9.08 6.34
CA ASN A 100 -7.13 9.91 5.95
C ASN A 100 -8.22 9.12 5.20
N HIS A 101 -8.02 7.83 4.92
CA HIS A 101 -9.00 7.03 4.21
C HIS A 101 -10.09 6.52 5.16
N PRO A 102 -11.39 6.58 4.81
CA PRO A 102 -12.48 6.03 5.64
C PRO A 102 -12.38 4.54 5.97
N LEU A 103 -11.59 3.80 5.18
CA LEU A 103 -11.33 2.37 5.35
C LEU A 103 -9.95 2.09 5.98
N SER A 104 -9.36 3.04 6.70
CA SER A 104 -8.00 2.93 7.26
C SER A 104 -7.75 1.61 8.00
N ASP A 105 -8.76 1.12 8.73
CA ASP A 105 -8.68 -0.11 9.53
C ASP A 105 -8.66 -1.39 8.67
N GLU A 106 -9.01 -1.30 7.39
CA GLU A 106 -8.93 -2.39 6.42
C GLU A 106 -7.65 -2.35 5.59
N LEU A 107 -6.88 -1.26 5.66
CA LEU A 107 -5.67 -1.07 4.86
C LEU A 107 -4.45 -1.64 5.58
N MET A 108 -3.75 -2.54 4.91
CA MET A 108 -2.52 -3.15 5.38
C MET A 108 -1.32 -2.43 4.76
N VAL A 109 -0.36 -2.03 5.60
CA VAL A 109 0.89 -1.42 5.17
C VAL A 109 2.08 -2.28 5.59
N ALA A 110 2.92 -2.65 4.64
CA ALA A 110 4.22 -3.26 4.89
C ALA A 110 5.32 -2.22 4.65
N THR A 111 6.26 -2.08 5.61
CA THR A 111 7.46 -1.26 5.44
C THR A 111 8.74 -2.06 5.67
N LYS A 112 9.87 -1.51 5.22
CA LYS A 112 11.20 -2.12 5.28
C LYS A 112 12.21 -1.06 5.72
N PHE A 113 13.17 -1.47 6.53
CA PHE A 113 14.26 -0.62 7.02
C PHE A 113 15.62 -1.17 6.59
N GLN A 114 16.61 -0.30 6.39
CA GLN A 114 17.96 -0.74 6.05
C GLN A 114 18.75 -1.15 7.30
N PRO A 115 19.25 -2.40 7.40
CA PRO A 115 19.96 -2.88 8.59
C PRO A 115 21.25 -2.09 8.93
N GLY A 116 21.88 -1.47 7.93
CA GLY A 116 23.16 -0.77 8.09
C GLY A 116 23.08 0.64 8.68
N LYS A 117 21.94 1.32 8.57
CA LYS A 117 21.78 2.70 9.04
C LYS A 117 21.62 2.84 10.55
N TRP A 118 21.23 1.76 11.22
CA TRP A 118 20.95 1.71 12.66
C TRP A 118 21.95 0.86 13.46
N ARG A 119 23.00 0.34 12.80
CA ARG A 119 24.17 -0.22 13.48
C ARG A 119 25.05 0.96 13.88
N GLY A 120 25.00 1.28 15.18
CA GLY A 120 25.53 2.50 15.78
C GLY A 120 26.91 2.97 15.30
N SER A 121 27.01 4.30 15.13
CA SER A 121 28.24 5.08 15.26
C SER A 121 28.78 5.03 16.68
#